data_AF-A0ABD2AVZ9-F1
#
_entry.id   AF-A0ABD2AVZ9-F1
#
_cell.length_a   1.000
_cell.length_b   1.000
_cell.length_c   1.000
_cell.angle_alpha   90.00
_cell.angle_beta   90.00
_cell.angle_gamma   90.00
#
_symmetry.space_group_name_H-M   'P 1'
#
loop_
_entity.id
_entity.type
_entity.pdbx_description
1 polymer ?
#
loop_
_entity_poly.entity_id
_entity_poly.type
_entity_poly.pdbx_seq_one_letter_code
_entity_poly.pdbx_strand_id
1 'polypeptide(L)'
;MFIKTHIDQSIMEDFPVGKDKVVRLVIGAAGGTKITTAIAASMILNLWGGYNIKEAIDAYRIHHQLLPMIAQTEKGFCPDIIQYLRKVKHNVTTFTGIGSAITAVANDANGITANSDYRRQGSVAGF
;
A
#
# COMPACT_ATOMS: atom_id res chain seq x y z
N MET A 1 -11.50 26.96 -4.72
CA MET A 1 -11.92 25.76 -3.96
C MET A 1 -10.73 24.81 -3.89
N PHE A 2 -9.95 24.88 -2.81
CA PHE A 2 -8.75 24.05 -2.62
C PHE A 2 -9.19 22.67 -2.13
N ILE A 3 -9.11 21.66 -3.00
CA ILE A 3 -9.24 20.26 -2.57
C ILE A 3 -7.90 19.91 -1.90
N LYS A 4 -7.88 19.88 -0.56
CA LYS A 4 -6.82 19.20 0.20
C LYS A 4 -6.77 17.75 -0.28
N THR A 5 -5.84 17.39 -1.15
CA THR A 5 -5.36 16.02 -1.26
C THR A 5 -4.86 15.63 0.13
N HIS A 6 -5.68 14.90 0.88
CA HIS A 6 -5.26 14.33 2.16
C HIS A 6 -4.13 13.34 1.83
N ILE A 7 -2.95 13.61 2.36
CA ILE A 7 -1.82 12.68 2.35
C ILE A 7 -1.84 12.07 3.74
N ASP A 8 -2.01 10.76 3.82
CA ASP A 8 -1.90 10.04 5.09
C ASP A 8 -0.51 9.41 5.16
N GLN A 9 0.10 9.50 6.34
CA GLN A 9 1.44 9.03 6.61
C GLN A 9 1.39 8.15 7.87
N SER A 10 1.92 6.93 7.77
CA SER A 10 2.12 6.06 8.91
C SER A 10 3.61 5.78 9.10
N ILE A 11 4.08 6.00 10.32
CA ILE A 11 5.42 5.67 10.77
C ILE A 11 5.31 4.48 11.70
N MET A 12 6.09 3.44 11.45
CA MET A 12 6.16 2.27 12.29
C MET A 12 7.57 2.13 12.87
N GLU A 13 7.63 2.18 14.19
CA GLU A 13 8.80 1.85 14.98
C GLU A 13 8.81 0.35 15.25
N ASP A 14 10.00 -0.25 15.27
CA ASP A 14 10.11 -1.62 15.75
C ASP A 14 9.79 -1.62 17.25
N PHE A 15 9.01 -2.60 17.74
CA PHE A 15 8.70 -2.70 19.16
C PHE A 15 9.87 -3.42 19.86
N PRO A 16 10.74 -2.70 20.61
CA PRO A 16 11.99 -3.30 21.02
C PRO A 16 11.78 -4.13 22.28
N VAL A 17 11.98 -5.45 22.17
CA VAL A 17 12.45 -6.26 23.30
C VAL A 17 13.97 -6.05 23.41
N GLY A 18 14.40 -4.81 23.64
CA GLY A 18 15.83 -4.46 23.70
C GLY A 18 16.22 -3.13 23.05
N LYS A 19 16.25 -2.08 23.88
CA LYS A 19 17.00 -0.79 23.84
C LYS A 19 17.08 0.13 22.61
N ASP A 20 16.92 -0.27 21.35
CA ASP A 20 17.04 0.70 20.25
C ASP A 20 15.74 0.87 19.46
N LYS A 21 15.11 2.04 19.60
CA LYS A 21 13.92 2.45 18.83
C LYS A 21 14.35 2.84 17.41
N VAL A 22 14.59 1.84 16.58
CA VAL A 22 14.92 2.06 15.17
C VAL A 22 13.62 2.14 14.37
N VAL A 23 13.51 3.17 13.52
CA VAL A 23 12.37 3.30 12.59
C VAL A 23 12.46 2.17 11.58
N ARG A 24 11.43 1.29 11.54
CA ARG A 24 11.37 0.14 10.65
C ARG A 24 10.82 0.51 9.28
N LEU A 25 9.77 1.34 9.25
CA LEU A 25 9.05 1.69 8.03
C LEU A 25 8.41 3.09 8.16
N VAL A 26 8.66 3.94 7.18
CA VAL A 26 7.92 5.19 6.95
C VAL A 26 7.18 5.04 5.63
N ILE A 27 5.86 5.14 5.65
CA ILE A 27 5.04 4.96 4.45
C ILE A 27 3.94 6.01 4.41
N GLY A 28 3.69 6.56 3.23
CA GLY A 28 2.58 7.48 3.00
C GLY A 28 1.96 7.25 1.63
N ALA A 29 0.72 7.69 1.46
CA ALA A 29 0.02 7.53 0.20
C ALA A 29 -0.88 8.72 -0.14
N ALA A 30 -1.17 8.85 -1.43
CA ALA A 30 -2.12 9.80 -1.98
C ALA A 30 -3.10 9.07 -2.92
N GLY A 31 -4.39 9.37 -2.83
CA GLY A 31 -5.41 8.65 -3.62
C GLY A 31 -6.83 8.66 -3.05
N GLY A 32 -7.19 9.65 -2.22
CA GLY A 32 -8.51 9.75 -1.60
C GLY A 32 -8.80 8.59 -0.63
N THR A 33 -9.99 8.01 -0.70
CA THR A 33 -10.41 6.93 0.21
C THR A 33 -9.58 5.66 0.12
N LYS A 34 -8.82 5.48 -0.97
CA LYS A 34 -7.95 4.31 -1.19
C LYS A 34 -6.65 4.36 -0.40
N ILE A 35 -6.30 5.51 0.18
CA ILE A 35 -5.05 5.74 0.91
C ILE A 35 -4.88 4.72 2.04
N THR A 36 -5.87 4.61 2.92
CA THR A 36 -5.80 3.78 4.13
C THR A 36 -5.62 2.29 3.78
N THR A 37 -6.42 1.78 2.85
CA THR A 37 -6.31 0.38 2.39
C THR A 37 -5.00 0.11 1.66
N ALA A 38 -4.47 1.08 0.92
CA ALA A 38 -3.23 0.92 0.17
C ALA A 38 -2.01 0.87 1.10
N ILE A 39 -1.98 1.76 2.11
CA ILE A 39 -0.99 1.73 3.18
C ILE A 39 -1.06 0.39 3.92
N ALA A 40 -2.27 0.00 4.38
CA ALA A 40 -2.45 -1.24 5.12
C ALA A 40 -1.98 -2.48 4.33
N ALA A 41 -2.37 -2.60 3.05
CA ALA A 41 -1.94 -3.71 2.21
C ALA A 41 -0.42 -3.77 2.06
N SER A 42 0.23 -2.63 1.81
CA SER A 42 1.69 -2.57 1.62
C SER A 42 2.45 -2.86 2.91
N MET A 43 1.94 -2.38 4.06
CA MET A 43 2.50 -2.71 5.38
C MET A 43 2.39 -4.21 5.67
N ILE A 44 1.24 -4.82 5.40
CA ILE A 44 1.04 -6.27 5.60
C ILE A 44 2.06 -7.06 4.77
N LEU A 45 2.24 -6.71 3.49
CA LEU A 45 3.19 -7.40 2.61
C LEU A 45 4.64 -7.23 3.08
N ASN A 46 5.04 -6.03 3.48
CA ASN A 46 6.42 -5.76 3.89
C ASN A 46 6.77 -6.33 5.27
N LEU A 47 5.85 -6.22 6.24
CA LEU A 47 6.11 -6.61 7.63
C LEU A 47 5.85 -8.09 7.89
N TRP A 48 4.81 -8.66 7.27
CA TRP A 48 4.39 -10.04 7.50
C TRP A 48 4.56 -10.93 6.28
N GLY A 49 4.45 -10.38 5.07
CA GLY A 49 4.63 -11.14 3.83
C GLY A 49 6.09 -11.40 3.46
N GLY A 50 7.05 -10.73 4.10
CA GLY A 50 8.48 -10.83 3.77
C GLY A 50 8.87 -10.14 2.46
N TYR A 51 7.99 -9.31 1.90
CA TYR A 51 8.25 -8.57 0.66
C TYR A 51 9.23 -7.43 0.92
N ASN A 52 10.15 -7.18 -0.01
CA ASN A 52 10.90 -5.93 0.04
C ASN A 52 9.96 -4.72 -0.23
N ILE A 53 10.38 -3.51 0.10
CA ILE A 53 9.49 -2.34 0.01
C ILE A 53 9.03 -2.05 -1.43
N LYS A 54 9.87 -2.39 -2.42
CA LYS A 54 9.53 -2.24 -3.84
C LYS A 54 8.45 -3.22 -4.26
N GLU A 55 8.61 -4.50 -3.92
CA GLU A 55 7.62 -5.54 -4.20
C GLU A 55 6.30 -5.26 -3.49
N ALA A 56 6.34 -4.83 -2.23
CA ALA A 56 5.15 -4.51 -1.44
C ALA A 56 4.35 -3.35 -2.05
N ILE A 57 5.02 -2.31 -2.55
CA ILE A 57 4.36 -1.19 -3.23
C ILE A 57 3.88 -1.58 -4.63
N ASP A 58 4.67 -2.34 -5.39
CA ASP A 58 4.32 -2.65 -6.77
C ASP A 58 3.20 -3.70 -6.88
N ALA A 59 2.99 -4.50 -5.83
CA ALA A 59 1.92 -5.49 -5.74
C ALA A 59 0.53 -4.92 -6.10
N TYR A 60 -0.28 -5.74 -6.78
CA TYR A 60 -1.64 -5.37 -7.14
C TYR A 60 -2.53 -5.22 -5.89
N ARG A 61 -3.40 -4.20 -5.90
CA ARG A 61 -4.19 -3.82 -4.72
C ARG A 61 -5.69 -4.10 -4.89
N ILE A 62 -6.35 -4.27 -3.74
CA ILE A 62 -7.80 -4.34 -3.59
C ILE A 62 -8.26 -3.30 -2.56
N HIS A 63 -9.42 -2.70 -2.78
CA HIS A 63 -10.01 -1.69 -1.92
C HIS A 63 -11.49 -1.96 -1.68
N HIS A 64 -11.92 -1.84 -0.42
CA HIS A 64 -13.32 -1.85 -0.02
C HIS A 64 -13.51 -0.87 1.14
N GLN A 65 -14.52 -0.01 1.06
CA GLN A 65 -14.76 1.08 2.04
C GLN A 65 -16.15 1.02 2.67
N LEU A 66 -16.75 -0.18 2.70
CA LEU A 66 -18.11 -0.48 3.16
C LEU A 66 -19.19 0.13 2.24
N LEU A 67 -19.22 1.44 2.04
CA LEU A 67 -20.16 2.11 1.15
C LEU A 67 -19.41 2.84 0.01
N PRO A 68 -19.71 2.55 -1.28
CA PRO A 68 -20.61 1.52 -1.78
C PRO A 68 -20.12 0.09 -1.47
N MET A 69 -21.05 -0.88 -1.42
CA MET A 69 -20.77 -2.31 -1.16
C MET A 69 -20.12 -3.01 -2.37
N ILE A 70 -18.94 -2.53 -2.76
CA ILE A 70 -18.20 -2.97 -3.94
C ILE A 70 -16.72 -3.09 -3.55
N ALA A 71 -16.13 -4.25 -3.84
CA ALA A 71 -14.70 -4.44 -3.81
C ALA A 71 -14.11 -3.99 -5.15
N GLN A 72 -13.13 -3.11 -5.12
CA GLN A 72 -12.46 -2.58 -6.31
C GLN A 72 -11.05 -3.14 -6.39
N THR A 73 -10.69 -3.81 -7.49
CA THR A 73 -9.34 -4.34 -7.72
C THR A 73 -8.63 -3.56 -8.82
N GLU A 74 -7.31 -3.64 -8.82
CA GLU A 74 -6.49 -3.21 -9.95
C GLU A 74 -6.57 -4.18 -11.14
N LYS A 75 -6.21 -3.69 -12.32
CA LYS A 75 -6.10 -4.52 -13.53
C LYS A 75 -4.90 -5.45 -13.39
N GLY A 76 -5.14 -6.75 -13.53
CA GLY A 76 -4.10 -7.78 -13.36
C GLY A 76 -4.07 -8.43 -11.97
N PHE A 77 -5.00 -8.05 -11.06
CA PHE A 77 -5.16 -8.71 -9.77
C PHE A 77 -5.49 -10.20 -9.94
N CYS A 78 -5.03 -11.03 -8.99
CA CYS A 78 -5.12 -12.49 -9.05
C CYS A 78 -6.55 -12.99 -9.38
N PRO A 79 -6.74 -13.75 -10.48
CA PRO A 79 -8.07 -14.19 -10.91
C PRO A 79 -8.70 -15.17 -9.92
N ASP A 80 -7.91 -16.01 -9.26
CA ASP A 80 -8.39 -17.00 -8.28
C ASP A 80 -9.01 -16.32 -7.06
N ILE A 81 -8.37 -15.26 -6.57
CA ILE A 81 -8.91 -14.45 -5.45
C ILE A 81 -10.20 -13.74 -5.88
N ILE A 82 -10.26 -13.19 -7.10
CA ILE A 82 -11.48 -12.56 -7.62
C ILE A 82 -12.62 -13.57 -7.70
N GLN A 83 -12.35 -14.78 -8.21
CA GLN A 83 -13.35 -15.83 -8.32
C GLN A 83 -13.84 -16.27 -6.93
N TYR A 84 -12.93 -16.42 -5.96
CA TYR A 84 -13.28 -16.73 -4.58
C TYR A 84 -14.16 -15.65 -3.96
N LEU A 85 -13.79 -14.37 -4.10
CA LEU A 85 -14.58 -13.24 -3.57
C LEU A 85 -15.99 -13.21 -4.18
N ARG A 86 -16.12 -13.47 -5.48
CA ARG A 86 -17.44 -13.58 -6.14
C ARG A 86 -18.24 -14.76 -5.62
N LYS A 87 -17.60 -15.90 -5.35
CA LYS A 87 -18.25 -17.10 -4.79
C LYS A 87 -18.84 -16.84 -3.40
N VAL A 88 -18.16 -16.06 -2.56
CA VAL A 88 -18.67 -15.63 -1.25
C VAL A 88 -19.59 -14.40 -1.33
N LYS A 89 -20.08 -14.07 -2.54
CA LYS A 89 -21.07 -13.02 -2.83
C LYS A 89 -20.57 -11.57 -2.72
N HIS A 90 -19.26 -11.32 -2.76
CA HIS A 90 -18.76 -9.96 -2.92
C HIS A 90 -18.95 -9.46 -4.36
N ASN A 91 -19.43 -8.23 -4.51
CA ASN A 91 -19.43 -7.54 -5.80
C ASN A 91 -18.03 -7.02 -6.08
N VAL A 92 -17.31 -7.64 -7.02
CA VAL A 92 -15.93 -7.30 -7.37
C VAL A 92 -15.88 -6.63 -8.74
N THR A 93 -15.39 -5.40 -8.76
CA THR A 93 -15.20 -4.59 -9.97
C THR A 93 -13.73 -4.23 -10.13
N THR A 94 -13.30 -3.95 -11.36
CA THR A 94 -11.97 -3.41 -11.63
C THR A 94 -12.10 -1.92 -11.88
N PHE A 95 -11.38 -1.09 -11.13
CA PHE A 95 -11.45 0.36 -11.34
C PHE A 95 -10.49 0.80 -12.45
N THR A 96 -10.85 1.89 -13.14
CA THR A 96 -10.01 2.52 -14.15
C THR A 96 -9.28 3.73 -13.55
N GLY A 97 -8.05 3.98 -14.00
CA GLY A 97 -7.21 5.09 -13.54
C GLY A 97 -6.07 4.68 -12.62
N ILE A 98 -5.41 5.68 -12.02
CA ILE A 98 -4.16 5.54 -11.25
C ILE A 98 -4.41 4.96 -9.84
N GLY A 99 -5.62 5.13 -9.30
CA GLY A 99 -5.96 4.66 -7.95
C GLY A 99 -5.23 5.43 -6.85
N SER A 100 -4.33 4.75 -6.14
CA SER A 100 -3.51 5.32 -5.07
C SER A 100 -2.03 5.20 -5.42
N ALA A 101 -1.22 6.14 -4.93
CA ALA A 101 0.21 6.13 -5.09
C ALA A 101 0.88 6.19 -3.72
N ILE A 102 1.85 5.32 -3.50
CA ILE A 102 2.56 5.16 -2.23
C ILE A 102 4.01 5.64 -2.38
N THR A 103 4.55 6.25 -1.34
CA THR A 103 5.99 6.47 -1.18
C THR A 103 6.41 5.93 0.18
N ALA A 104 7.48 5.16 0.22
CA ALA A 104 7.95 4.59 1.47
C ALA A 104 9.47 4.48 1.55
N VAL A 105 9.96 4.47 2.78
CA VAL A 105 11.34 4.18 3.18
C VAL A 105 11.28 3.09 4.23
N ALA A 106 11.94 1.96 3.98
CA ALA A 106 12.05 0.85 4.90
C ALA A 106 13.51 0.69 5.35
N ASN A 107 13.70 0.42 6.63
CA ASN A 107 14.98 0.00 7.18
C ASN A 107 14.89 -1.50 7.48
N ASP A 108 15.46 -2.33 6.62
CA ASP A 108 15.46 -3.78 6.77
C ASP A 108 16.87 -4.31 7.03
N ALA A 109 17.01 -5.64 7.14
CA ALA A 109 18.31 -6.28 7.39
C ALA A 109 19.35 -6.02 6.28
N ASN A 110 18.90 -5.66 5.07
CA ASN A 110 19.75 -5.35 3.92
C ASN A 110 20.06 -3.84 3.81
N GLY A 111 19.54 -3.03 4.74
CA GLY A 111 19.78 -1.60 4.83
C GLY A 111 18.53 -0.77 4.59
N ILE A 112 18.75 0.51 4.27
CA ILE A 112 17.68 1.46 4.00
C ILE A 112 17.30 1.36 2.52
N THR A 113 16.06 0.98 2.24
CA THR A 113 15.49 0.94 0.90
C THR A 113 14.33 1.91 0.80
N ALA A 114 14.21 2.59 -0.33
CA ALA A 114 13.12 3.53 -0.57
C ALA A 114 12.53 3.32 -1.95
N ASN A 115 11.21 3.47 -2.07
CA ASN A 115 10.50 3.28 -3.32
C ASN A 115 9.38 4.32 -3.49
N SER A 116 9.19 4.71 -4.75
CA SER A 116 8.11 5.59 -5.20
C SER A 116 7.24 4.81 -6.18
N ASP A 117 5.93 4.79 -5.95
CA ASP A 117 4.98 3.97 -6.70
C ASP A 117 4.94 4.35 -8.19
N TYR A 118 5.22 3.38 -9.06
CA TYR A 118 5.24 3.57 -10.52
C TYR A 118 3.91 4.07 -11.09
N ARG A 119 2.80 3.90 -10.37
CA ARG A 119 1.48 4.42 -10.74
C ARG A 119 1.49 5.95 -10.85
N ARG A 120 2.46 6.64 -10.22
CA ARG A 120 2.77 8.05 -10.44
C ARG A 120 4.22 8.23 -10.86
N GLN A 121 4.49 9.31 -11.60
CA GLN A 121 5.84 9.63 -12.07
C GLN A 121 6.71 10.21 -10.93
N GLY A 122 7.03 9.38 -9.94
CA GLY A 122 7.91 9.70 -8.83
C GLY A 122 9.29 9.08 -8.99
N SER A 123 10.26 9.59 -8.23
CA SER A 123 11.60 9.02 -8.11
C SER A 123 12.05 9.04 -6.65
N VAL A 124 13.17 8.40 -6.37
CA VAL A 124 13.80 8.29 -5.05
C VAL A 124 15.26 8.72 -5.19
N ALA A 125 15.79 9.39 -4.16
CA ALA A 125 17.20 9.77 -4.08
C ALA A 125 17.70 9.64 -2.63
N GLY A 126 18.97 9.33 -2.45
CA GLY A 126 19.65 9.16 -1.16
C GLY A 126 21.17 9.19 -1.32
N PHE A 127 21.91 9.28 -0.21
CA PHE A 127 23.37 9.29 -0.15
C PHE A 127 23.87 8.43 1.01
#